data_AF-A0A820LQS3-F1
#
_entry.id   AF-A0A820LQS3-F1
#
_cell.length_a   1.000
_cell.length_b   1.000
_cell.length_c   1.000
_cell.angle_alpha   90.00
_cell.angle_beta   90.00
_cell.angle_gamma   90.00
#
_symmetry.space_group_name_H-M   'P 1'
#
loop_
_entity.id
_entity.type
_entity.pdbx_description
1 polymer ?
#
loop_
_entity_poly.entity_id
_entity_poly.type
_entity_poly.pdbx_seq_one_letter_code
_entity_poly.pdbx_strand_id
1 'polypeptide(L)'
;CIEDLDGGKLPAWLTLSAPKIAKNYWKLSENAMMRDILLAIRADEATHREVNHKLADVGPDAPNPFLIQAKQAGDPSALQEH
;
A
#
# COMPACT_ATOMS: atom_id res chain seq x y z
N CYS A 1 -16.33 -1.17 -4.54
CA CYS A 1 -15.69 -1.97 -3.46
C CYS A 1 -15.77 -1.27 -2.10
N ILE A 2 -14.98 -0.21 -1.80
CA ILE A 2 -15.11 0.50 -0.50
C ILE A 2 -16.50 1.14 -0.36
N GLU A 3 -17.03 1.74 -1.42
CA GLU A 3 -18.41 2.28 -1.44
C GLU A 3 -19.47 1.21 -1.22
N ASP A 4 -19.23 -0.03 -1.67
CA ASP A 4 -20.16 -1.15 -1.43
C ASP A 4 -20.09 -1.64 0.02
N LEU A 5 -18.90 -1.59 0.63
CA LEU A 5 -18.72 -1.85 2.04
C LEU A 5 -19.41 -0.79 2.89
N ASP A 6 -19.15 0.49 2.61
CA ASP A 6 -19.75 1.63 3.34
C ASP A 6 -21.28 1.68 3.13
N GLY A 7 -21.77 1.27 1.96
CA GLY A 7 -23.18 1.08 1.65
C GLY A 7 -23.81 -0.20 2.24
N GLY A 8 -23.07 -0.97 3.04
CA GLY A 8 -23.58 -2.15 3.75
C GLY A 8 -23.87 -3.37 2.87
N LYS A 9 -23.41 -3.39 1.63
CA LYS A 9 -23.64 -4.52 0.70
C LYS A 9 -22.80 -5.76 1.04
N LEU A 10 -21.80 -5.61 1.92
CA LEU A 10 -20.93 -6.68 2.40
C LEU A 10 -21.01 -6.79 3.93
N PRO A 11 -22.14 -7.28 4.49
CA PRO A 11 -22.39 -7.23 5.93
C PRO A 11 -21.37 -8.04 6.75
N ALA A 12 -20.87 -9.14 6.21
CA ALA A 12 -19.83 -9.94 6.86
C ALA A 12 -18.50 -9.18 7.05
N TRP A 13 -18.22 -8.19 6.19
CA TRP A 13 -16.94 -7.48 6.19
C TRP A 13 -17.01 -6.18 7.00
N LEU A 14 -18.21 -5.69 7.33
CA LEU A 14 -18.40 -4.51 8.19
C LEU A 14 -17.85 -4.72 9.60
N THR A 15 -17.99 -5.94 10.14
CA THR A 15 -17.63 -6.28 11.52
C THR A 15 -16.41 -7.21 11.60
N LEU A 16 -15.80 -7.52 10.46
CA LEU A 16 -14.63 -8.39 10.41
C LEU A 16 -13.39 -7.62 10.88
N SER A 17 -12.74 -8.11 11.94
CA SER A 17 -11.45 -7.57 12.37
C SER A 17 -10.35 -7.94 11.38
N ALA A 18 -9.39 -7.04 11.21
CA ALA A 18 -8.24 -7.26 10.37
C ALA A 18 -7.42 -8.49 10.84
N PRO A 19 -6.98 -9.39 9.94
CA PRO A 19 -6.07 -10.46 10.30
C PRO A 19 -4.76 -9.92 10.88
N LYS A 20 -4.16 -10.65 11.82
CA LYS A 20 -2.92 -10.24 12.51
C LYS A 20 -1.77 -9.96 11.55
N ILE A 21 -1.67 -10.72 10.46
CA ILE A 21 -0.65 -10.51 9.42
C ILE A 21 -0.78 -9.13 8.76
N ALA A 22 -2.01 -8.71 8.44
CA ALA A 22 -2.29 -7.41 7.84
C ALA A 22 -2.00 -6.26 8.83
N LYS A 23 -2.44 -6.42 10.09
CA LYS A 23 -2.15 -5.45 11.16
C LYS A 23 -0.65 -5.23 11.32
N ASN A 24 0.13 -6.31 11.35
CA ASN A 24 1.58 -6.23 11.48
C ASN A 24 2.25 -5.60 10.25
N TYR A 25 1.84 -5.99 9.04
CA TYR A 25 2.44 -5.52 7.79
C TYR A 25 2.24 -4.01 7.60
N TRP A 26 1.00 -3.53 7.68
CA TRP A 26 0.66 -2.11 7.53
C TRP A 26 0.75 -1.31 8.85
N LYS A 27 1.22 -1.92 9.95
CA LYS A 27 1.29 -1.32 11.29
C LYS A 27 -0.04 -0.68 11.73
N LEU A 28 -1.15 -1.37 11.47
CA LEU A 28 -2.50 -0.91 11.81
C LEU A 28 -2.78 -1.09 13.31
N SER A 29 -3.80 -0.38 13.81
CA SER A 29 -4.29 -0.54 15.18
C SER A 29 -4.72 -1.99 15.48
N GLU A 30 -4.61 -2.40 16.74
CA GLU A 30 -5.14 -3.69 17.20
C GLU A 30 -6.66 -3.83 16.98
N ASN A 31 -7.37 -2.70 16.94
CA ASN A 31 -8.81 -2.65 16.66
C ASN A 31 -9.13 -2.46 15.17
N ALA A 32 -8.13 -2.55 14.28
CA ALA A 32 -8.35 -2.37 12.85
C ALA A 32 -9.34 -3.40 12.28
N MET A 33 -10.11 -2.94 11.31
CA MET A 33 -11.20 -3.66 10.66
C MET A 33 -10.86 -3.94 9.20
N MET A 34 -11.65 -4.79 8.54
CA MET A 34 -11.49 -5.12 7.13
C MET A 34 -11.48 -3.87 6.23
N ARG A 35 -12.22 -2.83 6.62
CA ARG A 35 -12.21 -1.53 5.94
C ARG A 35 -10.81 -0.88 5.92
N ASP A 36 -10.08 -0.95 7.04
CA ASP A 36 -8.75 -0.35 7.16
C ASP A 36 -7.74 -1.07 6.26
N ILE A 37 -7.87 -2.39 6.11
CA ILE A 37 -7.08 -3.18 5.16
C ILE A 37 -7.37 -2.71 3.72
N LEU A 38 -8.63 -2.57 3.34
CA LEU A 38 -8.99 -2.15 1.99
C LEU A 38 -8.47 -0.75 1.65
N LEU A 39 -8.42 0.13 2.64
CA LEU A 39 -7.79 1.45 2.48
C LEU A 39 -6.28 1.35 2.32
N ALA A 40 -5.60 0.53 3.12
CA ALA A 40 -4.16 0.31 3.02
C ALA A 40 -3.78 -0.28 1.65
N ILE A 41 -4.49 -1.30 1.19
CA ILE A 41 -4.31 -1.88 -0.16
C ILE A 41 -4.51 -0.82 -1.23
N ARG A 42 -5.57 0.00 -1.12
CA ARG A 42 -5.83 1.07 -2.10
C ARG A 42 -4.70 2.09 -2.17
N ALA A 43 -4.07 2.41 -1.02
CA ALA A 43 -2.92 3.31 -0.98
C ALA A 43 -1.68 2.69 -1.64
N ASP A 44 -1.41 1.41 -1.38
CA ASP A 44 -0.30 0.68 -2.01
C ASP A 44 -0.48 0.60 -3.53
N GLU A 45 -1.69 0.26 -4.01
CA GLU A 45 -1.99 0.21 -5.45
C GLU A 45 -1.88 1.57 -6.14
N ALA A 46 -2.19 2.67 -5.44
CA ALA A 46 -1.97 4.01 -5.97
C ALA A 46 -0.47 4.32 -6.10
N THR A 47 0.33 3.91 -5.13
CA THR A 47 1.80 4.04 -5.16
C THR A 47 2.40 3.20 -6.28
N HIS A 48 1.99 1.94 -6.42
CA HIS A 48 2.42 1.07 -7.52
C HIS A 48 2.05 1.63 -8.88
N ARG A 49 0.84 2.21 -9.02
CA ARG A 49 0.44 2.90 -10.24
C ARG A 49 1.41 4.04 -10.56
N GLU A 50 1.72 4.88 -9.59
CA GLU A 50 2.64 6.01 -9.78
C GLU A 50 4.06 5.55 -10.12
N VAL A 51 4.56 4.52 -9.44
CA VAL A 51 5.86 3.89 -9.74
C VAL A 51 5.90 3.36 -11.16
N ASN A 52 4.91 2.57 -11.56
CA ASN A 52 4.87 1.97 -12.88
C ASN A 52 4.71 3.01 -13.99
N HIS A 53 3.91 4.07 -13.78
CA HIS A 53 3.83 5.17 -14.74
C HIS A 53 5.18 5.89 -14.91
N LYS A 54 5.87 6.21 -13.81
CA LYS A 54 7.18 6.86 -13.87
C LYS A 54 8.26 5.95 -14.48
N LEU A 55 8.20 4.64 -14.24
CA LEU A 55 9.11 3.68 -14.86
C LEU A 55 8.85 3.51 -16.37
N ALA A 56 7.59 3.64 -16.81
CA ALA A 56 7.24 3.61 -18.23
C ALA A 56 7.72 4.85 -18.99
N ASP A 57 7.83 6.00 -18.30
CA ASP A 57 8.28 7.27 -18.90
C ASP A 57 9.82 7.39 -18.99
N VAL A 58 10.58 6.57 -18.24
CA VAL A 58 12.05 6.60 -18.28
C VAL A 58 12.60 5.62 -19.32
N GLY A 59 13.74 5.97 -19.94
CA GLY A 59 14.42 5.10 -20.89
C GLY A 59 15.00 3.84 -20.22
N PRO A 60 15.27 2.77 -20.99
CA PRO A 60 15.69 1.47 -20.46
C PRO A 60 17.02 1.50 -19.66
N ASP A 61 17.89 2.46 -19.95
CA ASP A 61 19.18 2.65 -19.26
C ASP A 61 19.13 3.75 -18.18
N ALA A 62 17.95 4.34 -17.93
CA ALA A 62 17.80 5.38 -16.92
C ALA A 62 17.85 4.76 -15.50
N PRO A 63 18.54 5.40 -14.54
CA PRO A 63 18.54 4.92 -13.16
C PRO A 63 17.12 4.97 -12.58
N ASN A 64 16.77 3.98 -11.74
CA ASN A 64 15.46 3.94 -11.10
C ASN A 64 15.23 5.27 -10.33
N PRO A 65 14.22 6.08 -10.72
CA PRO A 65 14.00 7.42 -10.19
C PRO A 65 13.64 7.44 -8.69
N PHE A 66 13.25 6.28 -8.13
CA PHE A 66 12.89 6.14 -6.73
C PHE A 66 14.08 5.80 -5.81
N LEU A 67 15.20 5.31 -6.37
CA LEU A 67 16.41 5.03 -5.58
C LEU A 67 17.05 6.33 -5.04
N ILE A 68 16.94 7.44 -5.78
CA ILE A 68 17.56 8.72 -5.39
C ILE A 68 16.75 9.40 -4.28
N GLN A 69 15.42 9.31 -4.31
CA GLN A 69 14.55 9.94 -3.30
C GLN A 69 14.64 9.23 -1.95
N ALA A 70 14.67 7.89 -1.94
CA ALA A 70 14.81 7.13 -0.69
C ALA A 70 16.13 7.42 0.05
N LYS A 71 17.22 7.64 -0.71
CA LYS A 71 18.54 7.97 -0.16
C LYS A 71 18.61 9.38 0.46
N GLN A 72 17.79 10.32 -0.01
CA GLN A 72 17.68 11.68 0.53
C GLN A 72 16.69 11.78 1.70
N ALA A 73 15.66 10.92 1.74
CA ALA A 73 14.69 10.84 2.82
C ALA A 73 15.18 10.06 4.06
N GLY A 74 16.33 9.37 3.96
CA GLY A 74 16.88 8.56 5.06
C GLY A 74 16.03 7.34 5.40
N ASP A 75 15.26 6.82 4.44
CA ASP A 75 14.40 5.64 4.63
C ASP A 75 15.22 4.35 4.44
N PRO A 76 15.44 3.55 5.51
CA PRO A 76 16.24 2.33 5.44
C PRO A 76 15.56 1.17 4.70
N SER A 77 14.30 1.28 4.30
CA SER A 77 13.58 0.19 3.60
C SER A 77 14.00 0.01 2.13
N ALA A 78 14.63 1.01 1.51
CA ALA A 78 15.02 0.97 0.11
C ALA A 78 16.36 0.23 -0.17
N LEU A 79 17.00 -0.32 0.85
CA LEU A 79 18.29 -1.03 0.73
C LEU A 79 18.18 -2.54 0.90
N GLN A 80 16.98 -3.12 0.82
CA GLN A 80 16.81 -4.56 0.96
C GLN A 80 16.25 -5.18 -0.31
N GLU A 81 17.06 -5.16 -1.36
CA GLU A 81 17.02 -6.15 -2.43
C GLU A 81 18.11 -7.19 -2.17
N HIS A 82 17.76 -8.47 -2.36
CA HIS A 82 18.64 -9.64 -2.20
C HIS A 82 19.89 -9.59 -3.07
#